data_AF-C3VY05-F1
#
_entry.id   AF-C3VY05-F1
#
_cell.length_a   1.000
_cell.length_b   1.000
_cell.length_c   1.000
_cell.angle_alpha   90.00
_cell.angle_beta   90.00
_cell.angle_gamma   90.00
#
_symmetry.space_group_name_H-M   'P 1'
#
loop_
_entity.id
_entity.type
_entity.pdbx_description
1 polymer ?
#
loop_
_entity_poly.entity_id
_entity_poly.type
_entity_poly.pdbx_seq_one_letter_code
_entity_poly.pdbx_strand_id
1 'polypeptide(L)'
;MESMGNNSPGPEIRALARNIRMSAHKARRVINQIRGRSYGQALMILELMPYGACYPISQLIHSAAANANHNMGLNKANLLVGRVEVNEGAVLKRIQPRAQGRGYPIQKPTCHITIVSEEISRSNDPIMSIESRKKGYVWRRK
;
A
#
# COMPACT_ATOMS: atom_id res chain seq x y z
N MET A 1 -4.74 -35.04 1.37
CA MET A 1 -4.39 -34.22 0.19
C MET A 1 -5.44 -33.13 0.16
N GLU A 2 -5.24 -31.96 0.76
CA GLU A 2 -4.28 -30.93 0.34
C GLU A 2 -3.52 -30.32 1.53
N SER A 3 -2.21 -30.18 1.37
CA SER A 3 -1.35 -29.43 2.28
C SER A 3 -1.63 -27.93 2.14
N MET A 4 -2.26 -27.31 3.15
CA MET A 4 -2.23 -25.86 3.29
C MET A 4 -0.78 -25.45 3.54
N GLY A 5 -0.13 -24.92 2.50
CA GLY A 5 1.21 -24.40 2.60
C GLY A 5 1.26 -23.29 3.66
N ASN A 6 2.16 -23.44 4.64
CA ASN A 6 2.49 -22.41 5.60
C ASN A 6 3.15 -21.23 4.86
N ASN A 7 2.37 -20.31 4.31
CA ASN A 7 2.81 -18.96 3.99
C ASN A 7 2.93 -18.22 5.33
N SER A 8 4.00 -18.47 6.08
CA SER A 8 4.38 -17.58 7.18
C SER A 8 4.73 -16.24 6.55
N PRO A 9 3.92 -15.16 6.72
CA PRO A 9 4.31 -13.87 6.20
C PRO A 9 5.63 -13.48 6.86
N GLY A 10 6.54 -12.91 6.08
CA GLY A 10 7.77 -12.32 6.62
C GLY A 10 7.45 -11.21 7.64
N PRO A 11 8.46 -10.59 8.24
CA PRO A 11 8.25 -9.52 9.22
C PRO A 11 7.39 -8.39 8.61
N GLU A 12 6.15 -8.27 9.08
CA GLU A 12 5.19 -7.27 8.59
C GLU A 12 5.36 -5.96 9.33
N ILE A 13 5.58 -4.87 8.58
CA ILE A 13 5.67 -3.52 9.14
C ILE A 13 4.36 -2.81 8.89
N ARG A 14 3.70 -2.39 9.96
CA ARG A 14 2.39 -1.74 9.86
C ARG A 14 2.49 -0.25 10.15
N ALA A 15 1.79 0.55 9.35
CA ALA A 15 1.55 1.97 9.58
C ALA A 15 0.07 2.28 9.43
N LEU A 16 -0.47 3.05 10.37
CA LEU A 16 -1.90 3.33 10.49
C LEU A 16 -2.15 4.84 10.54
N ALA A 17 -3.04 5.33 9.68
CA ALA A 17 -3.61 6.67 9.81
C ALA A 17 -5.13 6.56 10.00
N ARG A 18 -5.64 7.12 11.10
CA ARG A 18 -7.06 7.05 11.47
C ARG A 18 -7.73 8.41 11.37
N ASN A 19 -9.04 8.41 11.08
CA ASN A 19 -9.89 9.60 11.05
C ASN A 19 -9.43 10.70 10.07
N ILE A 20 -8.85 10.31 8.94
CA ILE A 20 -8.46 11.27 7.90
C ILE A 20 -9.73 11.88 7.31
N ARG A 21 -9.78 13.22 7.24
CA ARG A 21 -10.94 13.98 6.73
C ARG A 21 -11.02 13.94 5.20
N MET A 22 -11.24 12.76 4.63
CA MET A 22 -11.48 12.57 3.20
C MET A 22 -12.35 11.36 2.91
N SER A 23 -12.89 11.29 1.70
CA SER A 23 -13.59 10.10 1.21
C SER A 23 -12.60 8.98 0.92
N ALA A 24 -12.93 7.75 1.33
CA ALA A 24 -12.14 6.56 1.05
C ALA A 24 -11.87 6.38 -0.45
N HIS A 25 -12.81 6.71 -1.34
CA HIS A 25 -12.61 6.59 -2.78
C HIS A 25 -11.48 7.48 -3.32
N LYS A 26 -11.34 8.70 -2.77
CA LYS A 26 -10.24 9.61 -3.16
C LYS A 26 -8.89 9.07 -2.74
N ALA A 27 -8.80 8.47 -1.55
CA ALA A 27 -7.58 7.80 -1.08
C ALA A 27 -7.27 6.52 -1.87
N ARG A 28 -8.28 5.67 -2.14
CA ARG A 28 -8.14 4.44 -2.94
C ARG A 28 -7.56 4.72 -4.33
N ARG A 29 -7.98 5.81 -4.97
CA ARG A 29 -7.45 6.23 -6.28
C ARG A 29 -5.92 6.35 -6.28
N VAL A 30 -5.35 6.96 -5.25
CA VAL A 30 -3.90 7.16 -5.12
C VAL A 30 -3.22 5.86 -4.68
N ILE A 31 -3.79 5.17 -3.70
CA ILE A 31 -3.21 3.95 -3.12
C ILE A 31 -3.04 2.83 -4.16
N ASN A 32 -3.97 2.71 -5.10
CA ASN A 32 -3.88 1.71 -6.16
C ASN A 32 -2.62 1.88 -7.04
N GLN A 33 -2.04 3.07 -7.10
CA GLN A 33 -0.86 3.37 -7.92
C GLN A 33 0.46 2.98 -7.25
N ILE A 34 0.50 3.04 -5.92
CA ILE A 34 1.70 2.76 -5.11
C ILE A 34 1.79 1.32 -4.62
N ARG A 35 0.74 0.51 -4.82
CA ARG A 35 0.71 -0.89 -4.41
C ARG A 35 1.78 -1.70 -5.16
N GLY A 36 2.59 -2.47 -4.43
CA GLY A 36 3.66 -3.30 -4.99
C GLY A 36 4.89 -2.52 -5.47
N ARG A 37 5.00 -1.23 -5.13
CA ARG A 37 6.16 -0.39 -5.48
C ARG A 37 7.20 -0.37 -4.37
N SER A 38 8.45 -0.11 -4.73
CA SER A 38 9.49 0.18 -3.74
C SER A 38 9.24 1.53 -3.07
N TYR A 39 9.77 1.71 -1.87
CA TYR A 39 9.64 2.95 -1.10
C TYR A 39 9.99 4.21 -1.93
N GLY A 40 11.13 4.18 -2.63
CA GLY A 40 11.57 5.31 -3.46
C GLY A 40 10.63 5.59 -4.63
N GLN A 41 10.17 4.56 -5.32
CA GLN A 41 9.20 4.71 -6.41
C GLN A 41 7.86 5.27 -5.91
N ALA A 42 7.39 4.79 -4.76
CA ALA A 42 6.13 5.24 -4.18
C ALA A 42 6.16 6.74 -3.83
N LEU A 43 7.27 7.23 -3.25
CA LEU A 43 7.42 8.66 -2.96
C LEU A 43 7.41 9.52 -4.23
N MET A 44 8.18 9.12 -5.24
CA MET A 44 8.24 9.84 -6.52
C MET A 44 6.84 9.91 -7.18
N ILE A 45 6.10 8.79 -7.19
CA ILE A 45 4.74 8.76 -7.73
C ILE A 45 3.82 9.72 -6.96
N LEU A 46 3.90 9.76 -5.64
CA LEU A 46 3.05 10.61 -4.81
C LEU A 46 3.35 12.11 -4.99
N GLU A 47 4.61 12.48 -5.16
CA GLU A 47 5.03 13.87 -5.39
C GLU A 47 4.55 14.41 -6.73
N LEU A 48 4.54 13.57 -7.77
CA LEU A 48 4.15 13.97 -9.13
C LEU A 48 2.64 13.99 -9.36
N MET A 49 1.85 13.38 -8.47
CA MET A 49 0.40 13.27 -8.65
C MET A 49 -0.34 14.57 -8.30
N PRO A 50 -1.36 14.97 -9.07
CA PRO A 50 -2.12 16.21 -8.83
C PRO A 50 -3.18 16.06 -7.71
N TYR A 51 -3.15 14.99 -6.91
CA TYR A 51 -4.21 14.69 -5.96
C TYR A 51 -3.85 15.14 -4.54
N GLY A 52 -4.76 15.88 -3.88
CA GLY A 52 -4.59 16.26 -2.46
C GLY A 52 -4.58 15.09 -1.48
N ALA A 53 -4.94 13.88 -1.92
CA ALA A 53 -4.82 12.67 -1.09
C ALA A 53 -3.37 12.19 -0.94
N CYS A 54 -2.43 12.67 -1.76
CA CYS A 54 -1.03 12.29 -1.68
C CYS A 54 -0.37 12.71 -0.37
N TYR A 55 -0.72 13.89 0.16
CA TYR A 55 -0.12 14.42 1.39
C TYR A 55 -0.27 13.51 2.63
N PRO A 56 -1.47 13.04 3.02
CA PRO A 56 -1.58 12.12 4.14
C PRO A 56 -0.94 10.75 3.86
N ILE A 57 -0.90 10.32 2.60
CA ILE A 57 -0.32 9.03 2.22
C ILE A 57 1.21 9.08 2.28
N SER A 58 1.85 10.17 1.85
CA SER A 58 3.31 10.32 1.92
C SER A 58 3.80 10.33 3.36
N GLN A 59 3.09 11.05 4.25
CA GLN A 59 3.36 11.02 5.69
C GLN A 59 3.25 9.59 6.27
N LEU A 60 2.27 8.82 5.81
CA LEU A 60 2.09 7.44 6.26
C LEU A 60 3.22 6.51 5.78
N ILE A 61 3.70 6.71 4.55
CA ILE A 61 4.86 5.97 4.01
C ILE A 61 6.14 6.31 4.78
N HIS A 62 6.37 7.58 5.10
CA HIS A 62 7.49 8.00 5.95
C HIS A 62 7.42 7.33 7.33
N SER A 63 6.23 7.29 7.93
CA SER A 63 6.01 6.59 9.20
C SER A 63 6.28 5.10 9.09
N ALA A 64 5.85 4.44 8.01
CA ALA A 64 6.14 3.03 7.79
C ALA A 64 7.65 2.75 7.72
N ALA A 65 8.40 3.59 7.01
CA ALA A 65 9.86 3.46 6.93
C ALA A 65 10.56 3.76 8.26
N ALA A 66 10.04 4.70 9.05
CA ALA A 66 10.55 4.96 10.41
C ALA A 66 10.32 3.75 11.33
N ASN A 67 9.13 3.15 11.28
CA ASN A 67 8.80 1.94 12.04
C ASN A 67 9.67 0.75 11.62
N ALA A 68 9.93 0.60 10.32
CA ALA A 68 10.81 -0.43 9.78
C ALA A 68 12.23 -0.34 10.34
N ASN A 69 12.77 0.88 10.36
CA ASN A 69 14.12 1.13 10.87
C ASN A 69 14.18 0.91 12.38
N HIS A 70 13.28 1.53 13.15
CA HIS A 70 13.33 1.49 14.60
C HIS A 70 13.04 0.11 15.19
N ASN A 71 12.06 -0.62 14.65
CA ASN A 71 11.62 -1.87 15.25
C ASN A 71 12.31 -3.11 14.67
N MET A 72 12.79 -3.04 13.42
CA MET A 72 13.33 -4.20 12.70
C MET A 72 14.74 -3.95 12.14
N GLY A 73 15.32 -2.76 12.32
CA GLY A 73 16.65 -2.43 11.81
C GLY A 73 16.75 -2.39 10.28
N LEU A 74 15.61 -2.32 9.58
CA LEU A 74 15.58 -2.41 8.13
C LEU A 74 15.92 -1.08 7.46
N ASN A 75 16.66 -1.14 6.35
CA ASN A 75 16.96 0.02 5.53
C ASN A 75 15.74 0.39 4.66
N LYS A 76 15.46 1.69 4.54
CA LYS A 76 14.38 2.27 3.73
C LYS A 76 14.43 1.81 2.26
N ALA A 77 15.63 1.59 1.72
CA ALA A 77 15.83 1.20 0.32
C ALA A 77 15.27 -0.20 0.01
N ASN A 78 15.20 -1.08 1.00
CA ASN A 78 14.75 -2.47 0.83
C ASN A 78 13.25 -2.65 1.13
N LEU A 79 12.53 -1.55 1.43
CA LEU A 79 11.14 -1.61 1.80
C LEU A 79 10.23 -1.60 0.57
N LEU A 80 9.32 -2.56 0.50
CA LEU A 80 8.25 -2.64 -0.48
C LEU A 80 6.91 -2.33 0.16
N VAL A 81 6.08 -1.56 -0.55
CA VAL A 81 4.69 -1.35 -0.18
C VAL A 81 3.90 -2.60 -0.59
N GLY A 82 3.62 -3.46 0.39
CA GLY A 82 2.85 -4.69 0.20
C GLY A 82 1.35 -4.42 0.19
N ARG A 83 0.64 -4.95 1.20
CA ARG A 83 -0.80 -4.78 1.35
C ARG A 83 -1.16 -3.37 1.79
N VAL A 84 -2.04 -2.70 1.04
CA VAL A 84 -2.57 -1.38 1.40
C VAL A 84 -4.10 -1.39 1.38
N GLU A 85 -4.68 -0.92 2.48
CA GLU A 85 -6.12 -0.92 2.72
C GLU A 85 -6.62 0.48 3.07
N VAL A 86 -7.80 0.79 2.53
CA VAL A 86 -8.52 2.03 2.83
C VAL A 86 -9.93 1.68 3.25
N ASN A 87 -10.20 1.86 4.52
CA ASN A 87 -11.49 1.63 5.12
C ASN A 87 -12.24 2.94 5.31
N GLU A 88 -13.56 2.87 5.20
CA GLU A 88 -14.42 4.00 5.50
C GLU A 88 -14.49 4.19 7.02
N GLY A 89 -14.49 5.45 7.44
CA GLY A 89 -14.59 5.84 8.84
C GLY A 89 -15.95 6.44 9.18
N ALA A 90 -16.03 7.08 10.33
CA ALA A 90 -17.24 7.76 10.77
C ALA A 90 -17.63 8.88 9.78
N VAL A 91 -18.90 8.92 9.39
CA VAL A 91 -19.44 9.95 8.51
C VAL A 91 -20.15 11.01 9.36
N LEU A 92 -19.69 12.26 9.28
CA LEU A 92 -20.37 13.36 9.96
C LEU A 92 -21.49 13.91 9.07
N LYS A 93 -22.69 14.03 9.63
CA LYS A 93 -23.86 14.58 8.94
C LYS A 93 -23.94 16.10 9.17
N ARG A 94 -24.27 16.85 8.12
CA ARG A 94 -24.59 18.29 8.13
C ARG A 94 -25.85 18.50 7.29
N ILE A 95 -26.61 19.55 7.55
CA ILE A 95 -27.79 19.90 6.77
C ILE A 95 -27.46 21.12 5.91
N GLN A 96 -27.83 21.10 4.64
CA GLN A 96 -27.74 22.23 3.73
C GLN A 96 -29.15 22.77 3.46
N PRO A 97 -29.42 24.05 3.76
CA PRO A 97 -30.70 24.67 3.44
C PRO A 97 -30.84 24.80 1.91
N ARG A 98 -32.06 24.56 1.42
CA ARG A 98 -32.46 24.68 0.00
C ARG A 98 -33.79 25.41 -0.11
N ALA A 99 -34.15 25.77 -1.35
CA ALA A 99 -35.43 26.42 -1.65
C ALA A 99 -36.63 25.64 -1.10
N GLN A 100 -37.73 26.36 -0.84
CA GLN A 100 -38.97 25.81 -0.27
C GLN A 100 -38.80 25.15 1.12
N GLY A 101 -37.90 25.67 1.96
CA GLY A 101 -37.69 25.16 3.32
C GLY A 101 -37.09 23.74 3.39
N ARG A 102 -36.55 23.21 2.29
CA ARG A 102 -35.99 21.86 2.24
C ARG A 102 -34.61 21.81 2.88
N GLY A 103 -34.33 20.76 3.65
CA GLY A 103 -33.01 20.48 4.23
C GLY A 103 -32.39 19.22 3.64
N TYR A 104 -31.31 19.35 2.87
CA TYR A 104 -30.61 18.20 2.28
C TYR A 104 -29.42 17.78 3.14
N PRO A 105 -29.17 16.47 3.33
CA PRO A 105 -28.02 16.00 4.08
C PRO A 105 -26.73 16.13 3.27
N ILE A 106 -25.72 16.81 3.82
CA ILE A 106 -24.32 16.73 3.38
C ILE A 106 -23.59 15.76 4.30
N GLN A 107 -22.94 14.77 3.69
CA GLN A 107 -22.05 13.86 4.38
C GLN A 107 -20.61 14.37 4.32
N LYS A 108 -19.92 14.37 5.46
CA LYS A 108 -18.48 14.63 5.56
C LYS A 108 -17.80 13.31 5.95
N PRO A 109 -17.44 12.47 4.96
CA PRO A 109 -16.84 11.18 5.24
C PRO A 109 -15.44 11.32 5.80
N THR A 110 -15.03 10.32 6.56
CA THR A 110 -13.64 10.12 6.98
C THR A 110 -13.16 8.75 6.51
N CYS A 111 -11.86 8.52 6.55
CA CYS A 111 -11.27 7.22 6.24
C CYS A 111 -10.14 6.84 7.18
N HIS A 112 -9.84 5.55 7.16
CA HIS A 112 -8.70 4.94 7.83
C HIS A 112 -7.83 4.28 6.76
N ILE A 113 -6.53 4.55 6.80
CA ILE A 113 -5.56 3.98 5.86
C ILE A 113 -4.62 3.08 6.66
N THR A 114 -4.44 1.86 6.16
CA THR A 114 -3.49 0.90 6.70
C THR A 114 -2.51 0.53 5.60
N ILE A 115 -1.22 0.74 5.85
CA ILE A 115 -0.13 0.28 4.98
C ILE A 115 0.59 -0.85 5.71
N VAL A 116 0.72 -1.98 5.04
CA VAL A 116 1.61 -3.07 5.42
C VAL A 116 2.76 -3.09 4.43
N SER A 117 3.97 -2.95 4.94
CA SER A 117 5.20 -2.99 4.17
C SER A 117 5.96 -4.27 4.48
N GLU A 118 6.66 -4.76 3.46
CA GLU A 118 7.42 -5.99 3.48
C GLU A 118 8.87 -5.71 3.10
N GLU A 119 9.77 -6.56 3.57
CA GLU A 119 11.17 -6.52 3.15
C GLU A 119 11.35 -7.23 1.81
N ILE A 120 12.05 -6.58 0.87
CA ILE A 120 12.58 -7.26 -0.33
C ILE A 120 13.74 -8.15 0.11
N SER A 121 13.47 -9.44 0.31
CA SER A 121 14.53 -10.44 0.34
C SER A 121 15.07 -10.65 -1.08
N ARG A 122 16.39 -10.68 -1.25
CA ARG A 122 17.12 -10.82 -2.53
C ARG A 122 16.89 -12.16 -3.26
N SER A 123 15.96 -12.99 -2.82
CA SER A 123 15.69 -14.31 -3.42
C SER A 123 14.96 -14.24 -4.77
N ASN A 124 14.48 -13.06 -5.17
CA ASN A 124 13.73 -12.82 -6.42
C ASN A 124 14.53 -11.99 -7.45
N ASP A 125 15.85 -12.17 -7.53
CA ASP A 125 16.60 -11.68 -8.69
C ASP A 125 16.16 -12.47 -9.95
N PRO A 126 15.61 -11.81 -11.00
CA PRO A 126 15.13 -12.51 -12.19
C PRO A 126 16.26 -13.27 -12.93
N ILE A 127 17.52 -12.92 -12.66
CA ILE A 127 18.71 -13.54 -13.25
C ILE A 127 18.82 -15.03 -12.86
N MET A 128 18.44 -15.44 -11.65
CA MET A 128 18.50 -16.86 -11.22
C MET A 128 17.41 -17.75 -11.86
N SER A 129 16.29 -17.17 -12.32
CA SER A 129 15.17 -17.93 -12.93
C SER A 129 15.44 -18.38 -14.38
N ILE A 130 16.39 -17.73 -15.05
CA ILE A 130 16.76 -17.99 -16.45
C ILE A 130 17.78 -19.14 -16.52
N GLU A 131 18.68 -19.23 -15.53
CA GLU A 131 19.75 -20.23 -15.47
C GLU A 131 19.20 -21.64 -15.17
N SER A 132 18.17 -21.73 -14.33
CA SER A 132 17.47 -22.99 -14.02
C SER A 132 16.69 -23.57 -15.22
N ARG A 133 16.32 -22.75 -16.22
CA ARG A 133 15.67 -23.21 -17.46
C ARG A 133 16.65 -23.76 -18.52
N LYS A 134 17.95 -23.54 -18.38
CA LYS A 134 18.97 -23.99 -19.36
C LYS A 134 19.55 -25.38 -19.10
N LYS A 135 19.30 -26.01 -17.94
CA LYS A 135 19.85 -27.34 -17.59
C LYS A 135 19.09 -28.57 -18.14
N GLY A 136 18.14 -28.38 -19.08
CA GLY A 136 17.19 -29.43 -19.47
C GLY A 136 17.31 -30.07 -20.85
N TYR A 137 18.29 -29.72 -21.70
CA TYR A 137 18.39 -30.30 -23.06
C TYR A 137 19.63 -31.18 -23.21
N VAL A 138 19.51 -32.45 -22.82
CA VAL A 138 20.45 -33.52 -23.20
C VAL A 138 19.94 -34.12 -24.52
N TRP A 139 20.59 -33.77 -25.63
CA TRP A 139 20.33 -34.40 -26.92
C TRP A 139 20.84 -35.85 -26.92
N ARG A 140 19.93 -36.82 -26.83
CA ARG A 140 20.22 -38.23 -27.07
C ARG A 140 20.35 -38.46 -28.58
N ARG A 141 21.60 -38.48 -29.09
CA ARG A 141 21.87 -38.90 -30.48
C ARG A 141 21.68 -40.41 -30.62
N LYS A 142 20.98 -40.79 -31.69
CA LYS A 142 20.78 -42.17 -32.15
C LYS A 142 21.98 -42.61 -32.99
#